data_AF-A0A6J0GBW8-F1
#
_entry.id   AF-A0A6J0GBW8-F1
#
_cell.length_a   1.000
_cell.length_b   1.000
_cell.length_c   1.000
_cell.angle_alpha   90.00
_cell.angle_beta   90.00
_cell.angle_gamma   90.00
#
_symmetry.space_group_name_H-M   'P 1'
#
loop_
_entity.id
_entity.type
_entity.pdbx_description
1 polymer ?
#
loop_
_entity_poly.entity_id
_entity_poly.type
_entity_poly.pdbx_seq_one_letter_code
_entity_poly.pdbx_strand_id
1 'polypeptide(L)'
;PFPVCLENPHVIDKHQLWVGIIPKGPDGAVLTSTYERRFSEDYLSSLGKTIGNIVRVVPHGLLVFFPSYPVMDKSLEYWRVCLLLCLYW
;
A
#
# COMPACT_ATOMS: atom_id res chain seq x y z
N PRO A 1 35.99 0.16 7.55
CA PRO A 1 35.58 0.40 6.15
C PRO A 1 35.65 -0.91 5.36
N PHE A 2 34.58 -1.31 4.68
CA PHE A 2 34.58 -2.52 3.86
C PHE A 2 35.46 -2.27 2.63
N PRO A 3 36.50 -3.09 2.38
CA PRO A 3 37.49 -2.82 1.34
C PRO A 3 36.97 -3.09 -0.08
N VAL A 4 35.81 -3.74 -0.23
CA VAL A 4 35.17 -4.04 -1.52
C VAL A 4 33.67 -3.81 -1.37
N CYS A 5 33.13 -2.83 -2.10
CA CYS A 5 31.69 -2.64 -2.28
C CYS A 5 31.33 -3.02 -3.72
N LEU A 6 30.59 -4.11 -3.89
CA LEU A 6 30.01 -4.53 -5.16
C LEU A 6 28.60 -3.95 -5.25
N GLU A 7 28.50 -2.68 -5.65
CA GLU A 7 27.21 -2.07 -6.03
C GLU A 7 27.19 -1.92 -7.54
N ASN A 8 26.27 -2.62 -8.20
CA ASN A 8 26.05 -2.44 -9.62
C ASN A 8 25.52 -1.01 -9.84
N PRO A 9 26.04 -0.27 -10.84
CA PRO A 9 25.50 1.05 -11.17
C PRO A 9 24.01 0.94 -11.45
N HIS A 10 23.24 1.87 -10.85
CA HIS A 10 21.80 1.92 -11.03
C HIS A 10 21.46 2.05 -12.52
N VAL A 11 20.77 1.05 -13.05
CA VAL A 11 20.47 0.89 -14.49
C VAL A 11 19.43 1.91 -14.98
N ILE A 12 18.75 2.60 -14.06
CA ILE A 12 17.68 3.56 -14.37
C ILE A 12 18.03 4.97 -13.91
N ASP A 13 17.57 5.96 -14.66
CA ASP A 13 17.69 7.37 -14.30
C ASP A 13 16.72 7.72 -13.17
N LYS A 14 17.08 8.75 -12.38
CA LYS A 14 16.29 9.18 -11.21
C LYS A 14 14.84 9.57 -11.51
N HIS A 15 14.53 9.97 -12.75
CA HIS A 15 13.18 10.34 -13.15
C HIS A 15 12.28 9.12 -13.44
N GLN A 16 12.86 7.93 -13.55
CA GLN A 16 12.14 6.69 -13.83
C GLN A 16 11.60 6.01 -12.56
N LEU A 17 11.99 6.49 -11.37
CA LEU A 17 11.56 5.93 -10.09
C LEU A 17 11.16 7.04 -9.12
N TRP A 18 9.95 6.91 -8.58
CA TRP A 18 9.50 7.72 -7.45
C TRP A 18 9.27 6.82 -6.24
N VAL A 19 9.79 7.24 -5.09
CA VAL A 19 9.59 6.57 -3.80
C VAL A 19 9.01 7.59 -2.84
N GLY A 20 7.90 7.24 -2.21
CA GLY A 20 7.24 8.10 -1.23
C GLY A 20 6.59 7.28 -0.11
N ILE A 21 6.43 7.91 1.03
CA ILE A 21 5.75 7.33 2.20
C ILE A 21 4.40 8.03 2.33
N ILE A 22 3.33 7.25 2.48
CA ILE A 22 1.98 7.76 2.71
C ILE A 22 1.61 7.44 4.18
N PRO A 23 1.81 8.39 5.12
CA PRO A 23 1.60 8.13 6.55
C PRO A 23 0.13 8.20 6.97
N LYS A 24 -0.72 8.85 6.18
CA LYS A 24 -2.13 9.09 6.48
C LYS A 24 -2.98 8.85 5.25
N GLY A 25 -4.16 8.27 5.44
CA GLY A 25 -5.12 8.11 4.36
C GLY A 25 -5.89 9.39 4.05
N PRO A 26 -6.78 9.36 3.04
CA PRO A 26 -7.52 10.54 2.56
C PRO A 26 -8.50 11.11 3.60
N ASP A 27 -8.88 10.32 4.60
CA ASP A 27 -9.71 10.72 5.74
C ASP A 27 -8.88 11.24 6.93
N GLY A 28 -7.55 11.35 6.79
CA GLY A 28 -6.65 11.83 7.83
C GLY A 28 -6.28 10.78 8.88
N ALA A 29 -6.84 9.57 8.80
CA ALA A 29 -6.48 8.47 9.68
C ALA A 29 -5.02 8.04 9.45
N VAL A 30 -4.33 7.70 10.54
CA VAL A 30 -2.93 7.28 10.48
C VAL A 30 -2.86 5.84 9.97
N LEU A 31 -2.15 5.65 8.85
CA LEU A 31 -1.93 4.33 8.28
C LEU A 31 -0.83 3.63 9.07
N THR A 32 -1.22 2.93 10.13
CA THR A 32 -0.28 2.16 10.96
C THR A 32 -0.73 0.71 11.09
N SER A 33 0.14 -0.19 10.64
CA SER A 33 -0.09 -1.64 10.68
C SER A 33 0.43 -2.27 11.98
N THR A 34 0.41 -1.55 13.10
CA THR A 34 0.77 -2.11 14.41
C THR A 34 -0.20 -3.25 14.76
N TYR A 35 0.25 -4.20 15.59
CA TYR A 35 -0.54 -5.39 15.92
C TYR A 35 -1.95 -5.05 16.44
N GLU A 36 -2.07 -3.98 17.22
CA GLU A 36 -3.32 -3.51 17.81
C GLU A 36 -4.26 -2.84 16.79
N ARG A 37 -3.71 -2.13 15.80
CA ARG A 37 -4.50 -1.29 14.88
C ARG A 37 -4.73 -1.89 13.51
N ARG A 38 -3.96 -2.91 13.11
CA ARG A 38 -4.02 -3.52 11.77
C ARG A 38 -5.38 -4.13 11.38
N PHE A 39 -6.24 -4.40 12.36
CA PHE A 39 -7.60 -4.92 12.15
C PHE A 39 -8.68 -3.95 12.61
N SER A 40 -8.34 -2.70 12.96
CA SER A 40 -9.36 -1.70 13.24
C SER A 40 -10.06 -1.30 11.96
N GLU A 41 -11.37 -1.08 12.04
CA GLU A 41 -12.18 -0.71 10.88
C GLU A 41 -11.73 0.62 10.27
N ASP A 42 -11.34 1.58 11.10
CA ASP A 42 -10.78 2.86 10.65
C ASP A 42 -9.53 2.67 9.79
N TYR A 43 -8.62 1.77 10.22
CA TYR A 43 -7.40 1.48 9.47
C TYR A 43 -7.71 0.78 8.15
N LEU A 44 -8.53 -0.27 8.18
CA LEU A 44 -8.89 -1.04 6.99
C LEU A 44 -9.64 -0.17 5.97
N SER A 45 -10.58 0.65 6.43
CA SER A 45 -11.33 1.59 5.60
C SER A 45 -10.42 2.64 4.97
N SER A 46 -9.55 3.27 5.77
CA SER A 46 -8.62 4.29 5.30
C SER A 46 -7.59 3.74 4.31
N LEU A 47 -7.07 2.53 4.58
CA LEU A 47 -6.15 1.82 3.67
C LEU A 47 -6.83 1.51 2.33
N GLY A 48 -8.06 1.00 2.37
CA GLY A 48 -8.85 0.70 1.17
C GLY A 48 -9.12 1.95 0.32
N LYS A 49 -9.52 3.06 0.95
CA LYS A 49 -9.71 4.35 0.25
C LYS A 49 -8.40 4.88 -0.36
N THR A 50 -7.29 4.72 0.36
CA THR A 50 -5.96 5.15 -0.11
C THR A 50 -5.58 4.38 -1.38
N ILE A 51 -5.70 3.04 -1.35
CA ILE A 51 -5.41 2.19 -2.51
C ILE A 51 -6.38 2.50 -3.66
N GLY A 52 -7.67 2.64 -3.38
CA GLY A 52 -8.68 2.99 -4.39
C GLY A 52 -8.38 4.31 -5.11
N ASN A 53 -7.90 5.33 -4.38
CA ASN A 53 -7.48 6.58 -4.99
C ASN A 53 -6.23 6.43 -5.89
N ILE A 54 -5.27 5.59 -5.48
CA ILE A 54 -4.06 5.32 -6.29
C ILE A 54 -4.43 4.58 -7.57
N VAL A 55 -5.28 3.56 -7.48
CA VAL A 55 -5.73 2.77 -8.64
C VAL A 55 -6.41 3.63 -9.70
N ARG A 56 -7.09 4.72 -9.32
CA ARG A 56 -7.71 5.67 -10.26
C ARG A 56 -6.72 6.47 -11.08
N VAL A 57 -5.50 6.66 -10.59
CA VAL A 57 -4.49 7.51 -11.22
C VAL A 57 -3.42 6.67 -11.94
N VAL A 58 -3.17 5.46 -11.46
CA VAL A 58 -2.14 4.56 -12.03
C VAL A 58 -2.71 3.76 -13.22
N PRO A 59 -2.20 3.97 -14.44
CA PRO A 59 -2.61 3.18 -15.60
C PRO A 59 -2.00 1.77 -15.55
N HIS A 60 -2.65 0.80 -16.20
CA HIS A 60 -2.16 -0.59 -16.40
C HIS A 60 -2.10 -1.50 -15.17
N GLY A 61 -2.56 -1.04 -14.00
CA GLY A 61 -2.72 -1.86 -12.80
C GLY A 61 -1.65 -1.62 -11.74
N LEU A 62 -1.86 -2.22 -10.56
CA LEU A 62 -1.05 -2.00 -9.37
C LEU A 62 -0.65 -3.35 -8.76
N LEU A 63 0.60 -3.45 -8.31
CA LEU A 63 1.07 -4.56 -7.50
C LEU A 63 1.16 -4.13 -6.02
N VAL A 64 0.35 -4.74 -5.16
CA VAL A 64 0.28 -4.40 -3.73
C VAL A 64 0.82 -5.55 -2.89
N PHE A 65 1.77 -5.24 -2.00
CA PHE A 65 2.32 -6.19 -1.04
C PHE A 65 1.79 -5.92 0.36
N PHE A 66 1.48 -6.97 1.10
CA PHE A 66 1.08 -6.92 2.50
C PHE A 66 2.16 -7.53 3.39
N PRO A 67 2.25 -7.11 4.67
CA PRO A 67 3.25 -7.63 5.60
C PRO A 67 3.04 -9.12 5.97
N SER A 68 1.84 -9.68 5.74
CA SER A 68 1.57 -11.12 5.86
C SER A 68 0.25 -11.50 5.20
N TYR A 69 0.09 -12.78 4.83
CA TYR A 69 -1.14 -13.31 4.23
C TYR A 69 -2.39 -13.12 5.11
N PRO A 70 -2.37 -13.32 6.44
CA PRO A 70 -3.55 -13.05 7.26
C PRO A 70 -4.01 -11.58 7.22
N VAL A 71 -3.07 -10.63 7.11
CA VAL A 71 -3.41 -9.21 6.98
C VAL A 71 -4.03 -8.93 5.61
N MET A 72 -3.50 -9.56 4.56
CA MET A 72 -4.09 -9.50 3.21
C MET A 72 -5.52 -10.05 3.21
N ASP A 73 -5.73 -11.26 3.71
CA ASP A 73 -7.03 -11.92 3.70
C ASP A 73 -8.07 -11.12 4.48
N LYS A 74 -7.72 -10.61 5.66
CA LYS A 74 -8.61 -9.75 6.46
C LYS A 74 -8.94 -8.43 5.79
N SER A 75 -7.95 -7.81 5.12
CA SER A 75 -8.18 -6.57 4.38
C SER A 75 -9.11 -6.80 3.19
N LEU A 76 -8.87 -7.86 2.42
CA LEU A 76 -9.71 -8.26 1.29
C LEU A 76 -11.13 -8.63 1.72
N GLU A 77 -11.28 -9.38 2.82
CA GLU A 77 -12.58 -9.72 3.40
C GLU A 77 -13.36 -8.44 3.75
N TYR A 78 -12.73 -7.50 4.45
CA TYR A 78 -13.35 -6.22 4.82
C TYR A 78 -13.76 -5.39 3.60
N TRP A 79 -12.90 -5.28 2.58
CA TRP A 79 -13.17 -4.49 1.38
C TRP A 79 -14.12 -5.14 0.37
N ARG A 80 -14.34 -6.45 0.47
CA ARG A 80 -15.38 -7.12 -0.33
C ARG A 80 -16.77 -6.88 0.26
N VAL A 81 -16.86 -6.87 1.59
CA VAL A 81 -18.12 -6.60 2.31
C VAL A 81 -18.48 -5.12 2.25
N CYS A 82 -17.49 -4.25 2.44
CA CYS A 82 -17.65 -2.81 2.31
C CYS A 82 -17.42 -2.45 0.83
N LEU A 83 -18.48 -2.08 0.09
CA LEU A 83 -18.60 -1.77 -1.37
C LEU A 83 -17.46 -0.99 -2.09
N LEU A 84 -16.35 -0.64 -1.44
CA LEU A 84 -15.19 0.09 -1.96
C LEU A 84 -14.44 -0.65 -3.08
N LEU A 85 -14.42 -2.00 -3.12
CA LEU A 85 -13.76 -2.75 -4.21
C LEU A 85 -14.69 -3.37 -5.25
N CYS A 86 -16.00 -3.48 -5.00
CA CYS A 86 -16.95 -3.99 -6.00
C CYS A 86 -17.10 -3.09 -7.25
N LEU A 87 -16.57 -1.87 -7.22
CA LEU A 87 -16.58 -0.98 -8.40
C LEU A 87 -15.41 -1.23 -9.37
N TYR A 88 -14.45 -2.08 -9.00
CA TYR A 88 -13.19 -2.26 -9.76
C TYR A 88 -12.80 -3.72 -10.04
N TRP A 89 -13.66 -4.68 -9.68
CA TRP A 89 -13.54 -6.09 -10.06
C TRP A 89 -14.87 -6.58 -10.63
#